data_AF-A0AA87ALU2-F1
#
_entry.id   AF-A0AA87ALU2-F1
#
_cell.length_a   1.000
_cell.length_b   1.000
_cell.length_c   1.000
_cell.angle_alpha   90.00
_cell.angle_beta   90.00
_cell.angle_gamma   90.00
#
_symmetry.space_group_name_H-M   'P 1'
#
loop_
_entity.id
_entity.type
_entity.pdbx_description
1 polymer ?
#
loop_
_entity_poly.entity_id
_entity_poly.type
_entity_poly.pdbx_seq_one_letter_code
_entity_poly.pdbx_strand_id
1 'polypeptide(L)'
;MVNRSANAVMFGFDFQVNAAIVLMLQNIEELVSLRLEGNDEDIEIILDDGECVFAQAKSVVKASSDFSNVREKLYHALITLSEASREANVKELILITNSLNPLNLKENVFFGESYRFYPTLPDSSKEVIDKYITKIDEPLDLNKFMIQVLPFETDYDLEKYKVVRQKVDSFIGKLDLNITGIVDKTLDMWQNILFKNGTKQDKGIKLKKRDIIWPIICIVTDISRNDNEWLDIDDELYEEVCAKYNDIIRTYSEKFELFTRVLYDYNKFESKNRNREKIFEFINKNWSNYKNELSLVNNCGDLEKALIQVIIYSILNGRRTINRIKERVNL
;
A
#
# COMPACT_ATOMS: atom_id res chain seq x y z
N MET A 1 -20.40 33.65 -1.33
CA MET A 1 -20.70 32.66 -2.38
C MET A 1 -20.63 31.28 -1.76
N VAL A 2 -21.68 30.46 -1.90
CA VAL A 2 -21.62 29.04 -1.51
C VAL A 2 -20.67 28.36 -2.50
N ASN A 3 -19.50 27.94 -2.04
CA ASN A 3 -18.57 27.19 -2.85
C ASN A 3 -19.16 25.79 -3.08
N ARG A 4 -19.67 25.56 -4.29
CA ARG A 4 -20.29 24.29 -4.70
C ARG A 4 -19.26 23.34 -5.35
N SER A 5 -17.97 23.64 -5.30
CA SER A 5 -16.96 22.78 -5.92
C SER A 5 -16.74 21.52 -5.08
N ALA A 6 -16.72 20.37 -5.75
CA ALA A 6 -16.38 19.09 -5.12
C ALA A 6 -14.87 18.95 -4.86
N ASN A 7 -14.06 19.98 -5.14
CA ASN A 7 -12.60 19.92 -5.06
C ASN A 7 -12.12 19.61 -3.64
N ALA A 8 -12.75 20.18 -2.61
CA ALA A 8 -12.39 19.91 -1.22
C ALA A 8 -12.68 18.45 -0.83
N VAL A 9 -13.74 17.86 -1.40
CA VAL A 9 -14.10 16.44 -1.19
C VAL A 9 -13.09 15.54 -1.90
N MET A 10 -12.76 15.81 -3.16
CA MET A 10 -11.75 15.06 -3.92
C MET A 10 -10.37 15.14 -3.25
N PHE A 11 -9.99 16.33 -2.77
CA PHE A 11 -8.76 16.52 -1.99
C PHE A 11 -8.79 15.73 -0.66
N GLY A 12 -9.95 15.62 -0.03
CA GLY A 12 -10.16 14.76 1.14
C GLY A 12 -9.84 13.30 0.86
N PHE A 13 -10.41 12.74 -0.22
CA PHE A 13 -10.16 11.36 -0.61
C PHE A 13 -8.70 11.11 -1.01
N ASP A 14 -8.10 12.03 -1.77
CA ASP A 14 -6.69 11.94 -2.14
C ASP A 14 -5.78 11.93 -0.89
N PHE A 15 -6.03 12.83 0.07
CA PHE A 15 -5.33 12.82 1.35
C PHE A 15 -5.53 11.51 2.11
N GLN A 16 -6.76 10.99 2.19
CA GLN A 16 -7.09 9.76 2.91
C GLN A 16 -6.38 8.53 2.33
N VAL A 17 -6.33 8.42 0.99
CA VAL A 17 -5.57 7.36 0.29
C VAL A 17 -4.09 7.41 0.68
N ASN A 18 -3.50 8.60 0.67
CA ASN A 18 -2.08 8.77 0.97
C ASN A 18 -1.76 8.60 2.47
N ALA A 19 -2.67 9.01 3.35
CA ALA A 19 -2.62 8.72 4.77
C ALA A 19 -2.64 7.20 5.03
N ALA A 20 -3.50 6.45 4.34
CA ALA A 20 -3.57 5.00 4.45
C ALA A 20 -2.26 4.32 4.02
N ILE A 21 -1.59 4.81 2.96
CA ILE A 21 -0.26 4.31 2.56
C ILE A 21 0.76 4.48 3.69
N VAL A 22 0.80 5.65 4.32
CA VAL A 22 1.75 5.94 5.40
C VAL A 22 1.50 5.03 6.62
N LEU A 23 0.25 4.89 7.04
CA LEU A 23 -0.14 4.03 8.17
C LEU A 23 0.10 2.55 7.87
N MET A 24 -0.20 2.12 6.65
CA MET A 24 0.09 0.77 6.15
C MET A 24 1.59 0.46 6.24
N LEU A 25 2.45 1.38 5.82
CA LEU A 25 3.90 1.20 5.85
C LEU A 25 4.47 1.13 7.28
N GLN A 26 3.86 1.83 8.23
CA GLN A 26 4.26 1.77 9.64
C GLN A 26 3.95 0.43 10.28
N ASN A 27 2.91 -0.26 9.80
CA ASN A 27 2.40 -1.51 10.35
C ASN A 27 2.69 -2.73 9.45
N ILE A 28 3.47 -2.57 8.36
CA ILE A 28 3.56 -3.56 7.28
C ILE A 28 4.01 -4.96 7.71
N GLU A 29 4.83 -5.05 8.76
CA GLU A 29 5.34 -6.32 9.29
C GLU A 29 4.25 -7.14 9.99
N GLU A 30 3.32 -6.49 10.70
CA GLU A 30 2.23 -7.11 11.47
C GLU A 30 0.89 -7.07 10.70
N LEU A 31 0.79 -6.27 9.62
CA LEU A 31 -0.44 -6.04 8.87
C LEU A 31 -1.03 -7.34 8.32
N VAL A 32 -2.26 -7.66 8.72
CA VAL A 32 -3.06 -8.72 8.10
C VAL A 32 -3.93 -8.15 7.00
N SER A 33 -4.64 -7.06 7.31
CA SER A 33 -5.51 -6.42 6.33
C SER A 33 -5.65 -4.91 6.56
N LEU A 34 -6.01 -4.22 5.49
CA LEU A 34 -6.24 -2.78 5.41
C LEU A 34 -7.55 -2.52 4.69
N ARG A 35 -8.33 -1.57 5.20
CA ARG A 35 -9.57 -1.11 4.60
C ARG A 35 -9.59 0.42 4.60
N LEU A 36 -9.74 1.00 3.42
CA LEU A 36 -10.09 2.41 3.25
C LEU A 36 -11.62 2.52 3.23
N GLU A 37 -12.17 3.55 3.88
CA GLU A 37 -13.62 3.69 4.08
C GLU A 37 -14.17 2.40 4.69
N GLY A 38 -13.83 2.17 5.95
CA GLY A 38 -14.20 0.99 6.73
C GLY A 38 -15.65 0.98 7.20
N ASN A 39 -15.94 0.08 8.14
CA ASN A 39 -17.20 0.07 8.89
C ASN A 39 -17.17 1.09 10.03
N ASP A 40 -16.02 1.20 10.69
CA ASP A 40 -15.83 1.90 11.95
C ASP A 40 -15.07 3.22 11.74
N GLU A 41 -14.09 3.24 10.83
CA GLU A 41 -13.29 4.44 10.55
C GLU A 41 -12.88 4.60 9.08
N ASP A 42 -12.39 5.80 8.76
CA ASP A 42 -11.84 6.17 7.45
C ASP A 42 -10.74 5.19 6.98
N ILE A 43 -9.88 4.76 7.91
CA ILE A 43 -8.80 3.80 7.66
C ILE A 43 -8.76 2.79 8.80
N GLU A 44 -8.87 1.51 8.46
CA GLU A 44 -8.78 0.40 9.41
C GLU A 44 -7.65 -0.54 9.03
N ILE A 45 -6.77 -0.84 9.98
CA ILE A 45 -5.73 -1.86 9.84
C ILE A 45 -5.96 -2.93 10.90
N ILE A 46 -5.96 -4.20 10.48
CA ILE A 46 -5.98 -5.36 11.37
C ILE A 46 -4.59 -5.97 11.38
N LEU A 47 -4.07 -6.25 12.57
CA LEU A 47 -2.77 -6.85 12.81
C LEU A 47 -2.87 -8.36 13.07
N ASP A 48 -1.72 -9.04 13.10
CA ASP A 48 -1.62 -10.50 13.22
C ASP A 48 -1.92 -11.03 14.63
N ASP A 49 -1.77 -10.20 15.65
CA ASP A 49 -2.25 -10.43 17.02
C ASP A 49 -3.76 -10.18 17.18
N GLY A 50 -4.43 -9.72 16.12
CA GLY A 50 -5.85 -9.40 16.11
C GLY A 50 -6.19 -8.00 16.62
N GLU A 51 -5.19 -7.19 17.01
CA GLU A 51 -5.42 -5.80 17.35
C GLU A 51 -5.72 -4.94 16.11
N CYS A 52 -6.43 -3.83 16.34
CA CYS A 52 -6.77 -2.86 15.30
C CYS A 52 -6.00 -1.55 15.47
N VAL A 53 -5.59 -0.95 14.34
CA VAL A 53 -5.23 0.46 14.26
C VAL A 53 -6.32 1.17 13.49
N PHE A 54 -6.97 2.13 14.13
CA PHE A 54 -8.03 2.93 13.54
C PHE A 54 -7.56 4.36 13.35
N ALA A 55 -7.82 4.92 12.17
CA ALA A 55 -7.44 6.29 11.88
C ALA A 55 -8.56 7.06 11.19
N GLN A 56 -8.76 8.26 11.69
CA GLN A 56 -9.71 9.23 11.18
C GLN A 56 -8.95 10.31 10.39
N ALA A 57 -9.20 10.40 9.08
CA ALA A 57 -8.46 11.30 8.20
C ALA A 57 -9.19 12.64 8.05
N LYS A 58 -8.49 13.75 8.30
CA LYS A 58 -9.07 15.10 8.20
C LYS A 58 -8.14 16.03 7.45
N SER A 59 -8.49 16.36 6.20
CA SER A 59 -7.70 17.26 5.36
C SER A 59 -8.19 18.71 5.42
N VAL A 60 -7.30 19.67 5.15
CA VAL A 60 -7.55 21.10 5.00
C VAL A 60 -6.86 21.56 3.71
N VAL A 61 -7.60 22.18 2.79
CA VAL A 61 -7.05 22.58 1.48
C VAL A 61 -5.92 23.61 1.63
N LYS A 62 -6.07 24.56 2.56
CA LYS A 62 -5.05 25.55 2.93
C LYS A 62 -4.41 25.23 4.28
N ALA A 63 -3.87 24.02 4.40
CA ALA A 63 -3.34 23.44 5.64
C ALA A 63 -2.29 24.29 6.38
N SER A 64 -1.60 25.20 5.69
CA SER A 64 -0.61 26.11 6.29
C SER A 64 -1.19 27.42 6.83
N SER A 65 -2.44 27.76 6.51
CA SER A 65 -3.00 29.08 6.82
C SER A 65 -4.46 29.08 7.31
N ASP A 66 -5.23 28.02 7.03
CA ASP A 66 -6.62 27.89 7.48
C ASP A 66 -6.73 26.91 8.65
N PHE A 67 -6.86 27.48 9.86
CA PHE A 67 -7.06 26.72 11.10
C PHE A 67 -8.47 26.92 11.69
N SER A 68 -9.39 27.48 10.91
CA SER A 68 -10.71 27.88 11.42
C SER A 68 -11.54 26.69 11.94
N ASN A 69 -11.48 25.55 11.24
CA ASN A 69 -12.32 24.38 11.52
C ASN A 69 -11.55 23.17 12.07
N VAL A 70 -10.26 23.32 12.39
CA VAL A 70 -9.43 22.17 12.83
C VAL A 70 -9.89 21.59 14.16
N ARG A 71 -10.40 22.43 15.06
CA ARG A 71 -10.93 21.97 16.36
C ARG A 71 -12.27 21.25 16.25
N GLU A 72 -13.11 21.65 15.29
CA GLU A 72 -14.35 20.93 14.97
C GLU A 72 -14.01 19.56 14.38
N LYS A 73 -13.06 19.50 13.44
CA LYS A 73 -12.55 18.25 12.87
C LYS A 73 -11.93 17.33 13.92
N LEU A 74 -11.14 17.87 14.84
CA LEU A 74 -10.61 17.13 15.99
C LEU A 74 -11.76 16.54 16.81
N TYR A 75 -12.76 17.36 17.16
CA TYR A 75 -13.87 16.88 17.98
C TYR A 75 -14.64 15.74 17.31
N HIS A 76 -14.96 15.88 16.02
CA HIS A 76 -15.58 14.79 15.26
C HIS A 76 -14.72 13.53 15.24
N ALA A 77 -13.41 13.67 15.09
CA ALA A 77 -12.52 12.52 15.11
C ALA A 77 -12.46 11.84 16.47
N LEU A 78 -12.46 12.58 17.56
CA LEU A 78 -12.52 12.00 18.91
C LEU A 78 -13.83 11.22 19.12
N ILE A 79 -14.96 11.68 18.57
CA ILE A 79 -16.23 10.97 18.65
C ILE A 79 -16.14 9.63 17.93
N THR A 80 -15.81 9.63 16.64
CA THR A 80 -15.81 8.39 15.83
C THR A 80 -14.77 7.40 16.33
N LEU A 81 -13.59 7.88 16.74
CA LEU A 81 -12.54 7.01 17.29
C LEU A 81 -12.96 6.40 18.64
N SER A 82 -13.75 7.13 19.45
CA SER A 82 -14.32 6.59 20.68
C SER A 82 -15.35 5.50 20.38
N GLU A 83 -16.20 5.70 19.37
CA GLU A 83 -17.17 4.70 18.91
C GLU A 83 -16.46 3.43 18.39
N ALA A 84 -15.50 3.58 17.47
CA ALA A 84 -14.73 2.47 16.92
C ALA A 84 -13.96 1.68 18.00
N SER A 85 -13.44 2.37 19.02
CA SER A 85 -12.69 1.73 20.10
C SER A 85 -13.50 0.78 20.99
N ARG A 86 -14.84 0.81 20.92
CA ARG A 86 -15.73 -0.08 21.69
C ARG A 86 -15.93 -1.42 21.01
N GLU A 87 -15.82 -1.45 19.68
CA GLU A 87 -16.18 -2.60 18.85
C GLU A 87 -14.98 -3.52 18.56
N ALA A 88 -13.75 -3.10 18.90
CA ALA A 88 -12.54 -3.88 18.64
C ALA A 88 -11.47 -3.74 19.73
N ASN A 89 -10.55 -4.71 19.78
CA ASN A 89 -9.34 -4.58 20.58
C ASN A 89 -8.35 -3.63 19.87
N VAL A 90 -8.29 -2.38 20.30
CA VAL A 90 -7.51 -1.35 19.61
C VAL A 90 -6.09 -1.25 20.17
N LYS A 91 -5.09 -1.25 19.28
CA LYS A 91 -3.70 -0.90 19.58
C LYS A 91 -3.48 0.61 19.57
N GLU A 92 -4.01 1.28 18.55
CA GLU A 92 -3.76 2.70 18.29
C GLU A 92 -4.98 3.40 17.67
N LEU A 93 -5.24 4.64 18.10
CA LEU A 93 -6.31 5.52 17.62
C LEU A 93 -5.68 6.80 17.08
N ILE A 94 -5.86 7.10 15.80
CA ILE A 94 -5.07 8.14 15.13
C ILE A 94 -5.98 9.19 14.51
N LEU A 95 -5.80 10.46 14.91
CA LEU A 95 -6.20 11.58 14.06
C LEU A 95 -5.06 11.87 13.10
N ILE A 96 -5.24 11.57 11.82
CA ILE A 96 -4.28 11.93 10.77
C ILE A 96 -4.77 13.14 9.97
N THR A 97 -3.96 14.18 9.91
CA THR A 97 -4.34 15.46 9.27
C THR A 97 -3.15 16.09 8.55
N ASN A 98 -3.42 16.92 7.54
CA ASN A 98 -2.39 17.74 6.91
C ASN A 98 -2.25 19.12 7.56
N SER A 99 -3.15 19.52 8.45
CA SER A 99 -3.10 20.84 9.09
C SER A 99 -1.83 20.98 9.94
N LEU A 100 -1.08 22.06 9.70
CA LEU A 100 0.15 22.31 10.45
C LEU A 100 -0.09 22.79 11.89
N ASN A 101 -1.33 23.12 12.25
CA ASN A 101 -1.72 23.52 13.60
C ASN A 101 -3.05 22.85 13.99
N PRO A 102 -3.06 21.53 14.20
CA PRO A 102 -4.29 20.75 14.35
C PRO A 102 -5.10 21.12 15.62
N LEU A 103 -4.46 21.75 16.60
CA LEU A 103 -5.10 22.20 17.85
C LEU A 103 -5.44 23.70 17.82
N ASN A 104 -5.05 24.43 16.78
CA ASN A 104 -5.17 25.88 16.67
C ASN A 104 -4.65 26.59 17.93
N LEU A 105 -3.37 26.34 18.25
CA LEU A 105 -2.66 26.93 19.38
C LEU A 105 -1.58 27.90 18.89
N LYS A 106 -1.28 28.93 19.69
CA LYS A 106 -0.16 29.84 19.41
C LYS A 106 1.17 29.12 19.54
N GLU A 107 1.33 28.35 20.62
CA GLU A 107 2.47 27.47 20.86
C GLU A 107 2.16 26.10 20.28
N ASN A 108 2.37 25.97 18.98
CA ASN A 108 2.14 24.75 18.23
C ASN A 108 3.37 23.83 18.30
N VAL A 109 3.16 22.54 18.59
CA VAL A 109 4.22 21.53 18.71
C VAL A 109 4.32 20.59 17.51
N PHE A 110 3.46 20.79 16.52
CA PHE A 110 3.42 20.01 15.29
C PHE A 110 4.20 20.75 14.19
N PHE A 111 5.35 20.21 13.78
CA PHE A 111 6.21 20.82 12.77
C PHE A 111 6.49 19.82 11.66
N GLY A 112 6.10 20.16 10.43
CA GLY A 112 6.23 19.28 9.28
C GLY A 112 5.54 17.93 9.53
N GLU A 113 6.21 16.84 9.19
CA GLU A 113 5.77 15.50 9.56
C GLU A 113 5.94 15.29 11.07
N SER A 114 4.87 14.91 11.77
CA SER A 114 4.93 14.72 13.23
C SER A 114 4.00 13.64 13.75
N TYR A 115 4.41 13.06 14.88
CA TYR A 115 3.77 11.92 15.56
C TYR A 115 3.73 12.25 17.05
N ARG A 116 2.54 12.53 17.59
CA ARG A 116 2.39 12.92 18.99
C ARG A 116 1.28 12.12 19.66
N PHE A 117 1.69 11.13 20.44
CA PHE A 117 0.80 10.49 21.39
C PHE A 117 0.34 11.50 22.44
N TYR A 118 -0.92 11.43 22.83
CA TYR A 118 -1.51 12.34 23.81
C TYR A 118 -0.69 12.44 25.11
N PRO A 119 -0.18 11.34 25.72
CA PRO A 119 0.63 11.44 26.95
C PRO A 119 1.87 12.32 26.81
N THR A 120 2.42 12.44 25.59
CA THR A 120 3.62 13.23 25.28
C THR A 120 3.34 14.69 24.97
N LEU A 121 2.07 15.09 24.82
CA LEU A 121 1.70 16.46 24.51
C LEU A 121 1.95 17.41 25.70
N PRO A 122 2.28 18.69 25.45
CA PRO A 122 2.28 19.72 26.48
C PRO A 122 0.89 19.90 27.09
N ASP A 123 0.83 20.41 28.31
CA ASP A 123 -0.43 20.60 29.04
C ASP A 123 -1.43 21.48 28.27
N SER A 124 -0.96 22.55 27.63
CA SER A 124 -1.80 23.42 26.78
C SER A 124 -2.46 22.69 25.61
N SER A 125 -1.83 21.64 25.09
CA SER A 125 -2.38 20.79 24.03
C SER A 125 -3.35 19.76 24.58
N LYS A 126 -3.04 19.17 25.74
CA LYS A 126 -3.92 18.24 26.46
C LYS A 126 -5.23 18.92 26.86
N GLU A 127 -5.18 20.13 27.42
CA GLU A 127 -6.36 20.92 27.79
C GLU A 127 -7.36 21.08 26.64
N VAL A 128 -6.88 21.26 25.40
CA VAL A 128 -7.77 21.35 24.22
C VAL A 128 -8.49 20.03 23.98
N ILE A 129 -7.77 18.91 24.04
CA ILE A 129 -8.32 17.56 23.80
C ILE A 129 -9.27 17.18 24.94
N ASP A 130 -8.87 17.39 26.19
CA ASP A 130 -9.64 17.06 27.40
C ASP A 130 -11.00 17.78 27.42
N LYS A 131 -11.02 19.04 26.97
CA LYS A 131 -12.27 19.81 26.82
C LYS A 131 -13.27 19.17 25.86
N TYR A 132 -12.80 18.39 24.89
CA TYR A 132 -13.66 17.66 23.95
C TYR A 132 -13.99 16.25 24.46
N ILE A 133 -13.01 15.55 25.01
CA ILE A 133 -13.17 14.22 25.60
C ILE A 133 -14.24 14.21 26.69
N THR A 134 -14.27 15.23 27.55
CA THR A 134 -15.28 15.37 28.62
C THR A 134 -16.73 15.50 28.14
N LYS A 135 -16.95 15.68 26.84
CA LYS A 135 -18.28 15.77 26.21
C LYS A 135 -18.73 14.48 25.53
N ILE A 136 -17.85 13.48 25.48
CA ILE A 136 -18.09 12.22 24.80
C ILE A 136 -18.44 11.18 25.86
N ASP A 137 -19.62 10.58 25.73
CA ASP A 137 -20.00 9.42 26.54
C ASP A 137 -19.09 8.25 26.14
N GLU A 138 -18.50 7.55 27.11
CA GLU A 138 -17.53 6.45 26.88
C GLU A 138 -16.37 6.85 25.94
N PRO A 139 -15.51 7.80 26.36
CA PRO A 139 -14.44 8.31 25.51
C PRO A 139 -13.35 7.26 25.29
N LEU A 140 -12.65 7.40 24.17
CA LEU A 140 -11.47 6.61 23.85
C LEU A 140 -10.37 6.67 24.91
N ASP A 141 -9.55 5.62 24.99
CA ASP A 141 -8.35 5.60 25.82
C ASP A 141 -7.27 6.53 25.26
N LEU A 142 -7.04 7.64 25.94
CA LEU A 142 -6.07 8.65 25.55
C LEU A 142 -4.62 8.14 25.55
N ASN A 143 -4.30 7.04 26.24
CA ASN A 143 -2.96 6.45 26.14
C ASN A 143 -2.69 5.81 24.78
N LYS A 144 -3.75 5.46 24.04
CA LYS A 144 -3.69 4.90 22.69
C LYS A 144 -3.91 5.96 21.59
N PHE A 145 -4.21 7.19 21.98
CA PHE A 145 -4.52 8.28 21.04
C PHE A 145 -3.26 9.01 20.55
N MET A 146 -3.18 9.19 19.24
CA MET A 146 -2.14 9.96 18.57
C MET A 146 -2.72 11.00 17.61
N ILE A 147 -2.10 12.17 17.57
CA ILE A 147 -2.25 13.11 16.45
C ILE A 147 -1.03 12.96 15.55
N GLN A 148 -1.28 12.64 14.28
CA GLN A 148 -0.27 12.55 13.25
C GLN A 148 -0.49 13.66 12.20
N VAL A 149 0.55 14.46 11.95
CA VAL A 149 0.53 15.44 10.86
C VAL A 149 1.30 14.89 9.66
N LEU A 150 0.59 14.77 8.54
CA LEU A 150 1.13 14.39 7.23
C LEU A 150 1.04 15.60 6.29
N PRO A 151 2.15 16.34 6.07
CA PRO A 151 2.17 17.46 5.15
C PRO A 151 1.69 17.05 3.76
N PHE A 152 0.64 17.72 3.29
CA PHE A 152 -0.04 17.42 2.04
C PHE A 152 -0.82 18.68 1.61
N GLU A 153 -0.23 19.51 0.76
CA GLU A 153 -0.81 20.79 0.34
C GLU A 153 -0.28 21.14 -1.07
N THR A 154 -0.85 22.16 -1.70
CA THR A 154 -0.50 22.73 -3.01
C THR A 154 -0.97 21.92 -4.20
N ASP A 155 -1.05 22.54 -5.37
CA ASP A 155 -1.37 21.86 -6.64
C ASP A 155 -0.12 21.28 -7.32
N TYR A 156 1.07 21.45 -6.74
CA TYR A 156 2.31 20.91 -7.30
C TYR A 156 2.58 19.53 -6.71
N ASP A 157 2.35 18.49 -7.51
CA ASP A 157 2.36 17.09 -7.05
C ASP A 157 3.69 16.67 -6.40
N LEU A 158 4.83 17.17 -6.89
CA LEU A 158 6.13 16.88 -6.28
C LEU A 158 6.28 17.40 -4.86
N GLU A 159 5.59 18.49 -4.51
CA GLU A 159 5.53 19.00 -3.14
C GLU A 159 4.42 18.31 -2.34
N LYS A 160 3.22 18.17 -2.93
CA LYS A 160 2.04 17.58 -2.30
C LYS A 160 2.30 16.15 -1.82
N TYR A 161 2.88 15.29 -2.67
CA TYR A 161 3.16 13.90 -2.35
C TYR A 161 4.55 13.66 -1.76
N LYS A 162 5.36 14.71 -1.53
CA LYS A 162 6.77 14.61 -1.15
C LYS A 162 7.00 13.67 0.03
N VAL A 163 6.25 13.87 1.12
CA VAL A 163 6.42 13.09 2.36
C VAL A 163 6.00 11.63 2.14
N VAL A 164 4.88 11.40 1.45
CA VAL A 164 4.39 10.05 1.14
C VAL A 164 5.40 9.31 0.27
N ARG A 165 5.89 9.96 -0.79
CA ARG A 165 6.93 9.44 -1.68
C ARG A 165 8.20 9.10 -0.92
N GLN A 166 8.63 9.92 0.04
CA GLN A 166 9.78 9.63 0.91
C GLN A 166 9.55 8.39 1.79
N LYS A 167 8.33 8.14 2.27
CA LYS A 167 8.02 6.91 3.02
C LYS A 167 8.08 5.68 2.13
N VAL A 168 7.55 5.77 0.91
CA VAL A 168 7.66 4.69 -0.09
C VAL A 168 9.13 4.44 -0.42
N ASP A 169 9.91 5.49 -0.70
CA ASP A 169 11.35 5.39 -0.99
C ASP A 169 12.12 4.72 0.16
N SER A 170 11.88 5.17 1.40
CA SER A 170 12.47 4.55 2.59
C SER A 170 12.11 3.08 2.70
N PHE A 171 10.87 2.70 2.41
CA PHE A 171 10.44 1.31 2.42
C PHE A 171 11.07 0.47 1.30
N ILE A 172 11.13 0.98 0.07
CA ILE A 172 11.84 0.35 -1.05
C ILE A 172 13.33 0.14 -0.70
N GLY A 173 13.96 1.14 -0.08
CA GLY A 173 15.32 1.04 0.45
C GLY A 173 15.45 -0.06 1.51
N LYS A 174 14.48 -0.15 2.44
CA LYS A 174 14.38 -1.28 3.39
C LYS A 174 14.17 -2.63 2.71
N LEU A 175 13.72 -2.71 1.46
CA LEU A 175 13.66 -3.95 0.67
C LEU A 175 14.92 -4.24 -0.18
N ASP A 176 15.91 -3.34 -0.13
CA ASP A 176 17.18 -3.40 -0.88
C ASP A 176 16.93 -3.52 -2.39
N LEU A 177 15.98 -2.72 -2.89
CA LEU A 177 15.59 -2.70 -4.30
C LEU A 177 16.19 -1.47 -4.97
N ASN A 178 17.17 -1.69 -5.85
CA ASN A 178 17.77 -0.62 -6.64
C ASN A 178 17.24 -0.66 -8.08
N ILE A 179 16.02 -0.14 -8.25
CA ILE A 179 15.32 -0.13 -9.54
C ILE A 179 14.89 1.30 -9.87
N THR A 180 15.36 1.83 -11.00
CA THR A 180 14.97 3.16 -11.47
C THR A 180 13.45 3.27 -11.60
N GLY A 181 12.87 4.30 -10.98
CA GLY A 181 11.44 4.59 -11.03
C GLY A 181 10.54 3.65 -10.22
N ILE A 182 11.08 2.71 -9.43
CA ILE A 182 10.25 1.80 -8.62
C ILE A 182 9.40 2.54 -7.59
N VAL A 183 9.93 3.62 -7.00
CA VAL A 183 9.24 4.39 -5.96
C VAL A 183 7.96 4.98 -6.51
N ASP A 184 8.05 5.68 -7.64
CA ASP A 184 6.91 6.34 -8.27
C ASP A 184 5.89 5.30 -8.78
N LYS A 185 6.36 4.24 -9.45
CA LYS A 185 5.49 3.13 -9.90
C LYS A 185 4.75 2.45 -8.74
N THR A 186 5.44 2.22 -7.61
CA THR A 186 4.84 1.59 -6.43
C THR A 186 3.79 2.51 -5.80
N LEU A 187 4.12 3.79 -5.64
CA LEU A 187 3.19 4.80 -5.12
C LEU A 187 1.92 4.87 -5.97
N ASP A 188 2.05 4.99 -7.29
CA ASP A 188 0.92 5.04 -8.22
C ASP A 188 0.04 3.79 -8.11
N MET A 189 0.66 2.60 -8.04
CA MET A 189 -0.08 1.35 -7.91
C MET A 189 -0.84 1.27 -6.58
N TRP A 190 -0.20 1.67 -5.47
CA TRP A 190 -0.85 1.67 -4.17
C TRP A 190 -1.98 2.68 -4.06
N GLN A 191 -1.79 3.90 -4.56
CA GLN A 191 -2.85 4.91 -4.61
C GLN A 191 -4.06 4.37 -5.38
N ASN A 192 -3.83 3.74 -6.54
CA ASN A 192 -4.89 3.15 -7.36
C ASN A 192 -5.61 1.98 -6.65
N ILE A 193 -4.87 1.08 -5.99
CA ILE A 193 -5.45 -0.07 -5.31
C ILE A 193 -6.27 0.37 -4.10
N LEU A 194 -5.76 1.32 -3.31
CA LEU A 194 -6.46 1.86 -2.13
C LEU A 194 -7.70 2.65 -2.51
N PHE A 195 -7.62 3.51 -3.53
CA PHE A 195 -8.78 4.21 -4.04
C PHE A 195 -9.86 3.23 -4.51
N LYS A 196 -9.48 2.20 -5.28
CA LYS A 196 -10.40 1.13 -5.70
C LYS A 196 -10.99 0.36 -4.52
N ASN A 197 -10.23 0.16 -3.44
CA ASN A 197 -10.73 -0.47 -2.22
C ASN A 197 -11.79 0.39 -1.53
N GLY A 198 -11.52 1.69 -1.33
CA GLY A 198 -12.46 2.62 -0.70
C GLY A 198 -13.78 2.80 -1.47
N THR A 199 -13.74 2.67 -2.80
CA THR A 199 -14.96 2.73 -3.64
C THR A 199 -15.83 1.47 -3.60
N LYS A 200 -15.40 0.38 -2.96
CA LYS A 200 -16.24 -0.84 -2.84
C LYS A 200 -17.33 -0.63 -1.79
N GLN A 201 -18.58 -0.92 -2.18
CA GLN A 201 -19.73 -0.88 -1.27
C GLN A 201 -19.66 -1.95 -0.19
N ASP A 202 -19.20 -3.15 -0.54
CA ASP A 202 -18.97 -4.22 0.43
C ASP A 202 -17.70 -3.93 1.25
N LYS A 203 -17.91 -3.58 2.52
CA LYS A 203 -16.87 -3.25 3.50
C LYS A 203 -16.06 -4.47 3.94
N GLY A 204 -16.56 -5.69 3.69
CA GLY A 204 -15.83 -6.94 3.89
C GLY A 204 -14.67 -7.15 2.89
N ILE A 205 -14.64 -6.39 1.79
CA ILE A 205 -13.54 -6.43 0.83
C ILE A 205 -12.37 -5.63 1.40
N LYS A 206 -11.43 -6.33 2.04
CA LYS A 206 -10.20 -5.77 2.62
C LYS A 206 -8.99 -6.11 1.75
N LEU A 207 -8.01 -5.20 1.71
CA LEU A 207 -6.70 -5.48 1.12
C LEU A 207 -5.89 -6.28 2.12
N LYS A 208 -5.32 -7.41 1.71
CA LYS A 208 -4.39 -8.20 2.52
C LYS A 208 -2.96 -7.73 2.27
N LYS A 209 -2.03 -8.08 3.17
CA LYS A 209 -0.58 -7.81 2.99
C LYS A 209 -0.08 -8.24 1.61
N ARG A 210 -0.51 -9.41 1.13
CA ARG A 210 -0.14 -9.90 -0.21
C ARG A 210 -0.58 -8.94 -1.32
N ASP A 211 -1.75 -8.33 -1.23
CA ASP A 211 -2.28 -7.42 -2.26
C ASP A 211 -1.46 -6.11 -2.32
N ILE A 212 -0.83 -5.74 -1.21
CA ILE A 212 0.06 -4.58 -1.08
C ILE A 212 1.48 -4.90 -1.60
N ILE A 213 2.04 -6.04 -1.23
CA ILE A 213 3.42 -6.42 -1.60
C ILE A 213 3.52 -6.85 -3.05
N TRP A 214 2.43 -7.41 -3.59
CA TRP A 214 2.39 -7.95 -4.94
C TRP A 214 2.77 -6.96 -6.06
N PRO A 215 2.28 -5.71 -6.09
CA PRO A 215 2.76 -4.66 -6.99
C PRO A 215 4.29 -4.56 -7.10
N ILE A 216 5.00 -4.63 -5.97
CA ILE A 216 6.45 -4.54 -5.92
C ILE A 216 7.09 -5.78 -6.56
N ILE A 217 6.54 -6.96 -6.27
CA ILE A 217 7.00 -8.22 -6.88
C ILE A 217 6.87 -8.14 -8.42
N CYS A 218 5.74 -7.66 -8.94
CA CYS A 218 5.55 -7.48 -10.38
C CYS A 218 6.58 -6.53 -11.00
N ILE A 219 6.90 -5.41 -10.34
CA ILE A 219 7.88 -4.44 -10.84
C ILE A 219 9.28 -5.06 -10.88
N VAL A 220 9.67 -5.81 -9.85
CA VAL A 220 11.03 -6.39 -9.77
C VAL A 220 11.22 -7.59 -10.69
N THR A 221 10.14 -8.30 -11.02
CA THR A 221 10.12 -9.40 -11.99
C THR A 221 9.57 -8.96 -13.36
N ASP A 222 9.65 -7.68 -13.71
CA ASP A 222 9.27 -7.23 -15.03
C ASP A 222 10.19 -7.87 -16.09
N ILE A 223 9.59 -8.51 -17.11
CA ILE A 223 10.32 -9.29 -18.11
C ILE A 223 11.18 -8.41 -19.02
N SER A 224 10.82 -7.12 -19.15
CA SER A 224 11.59 -6.13 -19.92
C SER A 224 12.99 -5.89 -19.34
N ARG A 225 13.23 -6.37 -18.11
CA ARG A 225 14.50 -6.27 -17.40
C ARG A 225 15.39 -7.50 -17.56
N ASN A 226 14.85 -8.59 -18.11
CA ASN A 226 15.56 -9.86 -18.21
C ASN A 226 16.23 -10.00 -19.57
N ASP A 227 17.43 -10.55 -19.55
CA ASP A 227 18.07 -11.12 -20.75
C ASP A 227 17.34 -12.42 -21.11
N ASN A 228 16.63 -12.35 -22.23
CA ASN A 228 15.81 -13.41 -22.79
C ASN A 228 16.44 -14.06 -24.04
N GLU A 229 17.75 -13.84 -24.27
CA GLU A 229 18.52 -14.46 -25.39
C GLU A 229 18.47 -16.00 -25.40
N TRP A 230 18.04 -16.62 -24.30
CA TRP A 230 17.88 -18.07 -24.20
C TRP A 230 16.57 -18.59 -24.83
N LEU A 231 15.62 -17.71 -25.13
CA LEU A 231 14.43 -18.06 -25.91
C LEU A 231 14.82 -18.06 -27.37
N ASP A 232 14.66 -19.22 -28.02
CA ASP A 232 14.81 -19.36 -29.46
C ASP A 232 13.54 -18.84 -30.17
N ILE A 233 13.30 -17.52 -30.07
CA ILE A 233 12.18 -16.82 -30.68
C ILE A 233 12.67 -15.55 -31.38
N ASP A 234 12.00 -15.15 -32.46
CA ASP A 234 12.31 -13.92 -33.18
C ASP A 234 11.87 -12.65 -32.41
N ASP A 235 12.41 -11.50 -32.84
CA ASP A 235 12.16 -10.22 -32.20
C ASP A 235 10.68 -9.81 -32.25
N GLU A 236 9.95 -10.14 -33.32
CA GLU A 236 8.53 -9.82 -33.49
C GLU A 236 7.68 -10.60 -32.46
N LEU A 237 7.96 -11.89 -32.30
CA LEU A 237 7.31 -12.74 -31.32
C LEU A 237 7.66 -12.30 -29.88
N TYR A 238 8.90 -11.86 -29.65
CA TYR A 238 9.31 -11.34 -28.35
C TYR A 238 8.58 -10.03 -27.97
N GLU A 239 8.39 -9.12 -28.92
CA GLU A 239 7.58 -7.91 -28.71
C GLU A 239 6.12 -8.26 -28.38
N GLU A 240 5.52 -9.24 -29.07
CA GLU A 240 4.16 -9.70 -28.77
C GLU A 240 4.05 -10.34 -27.37
N VAL A 241 5.06 -11.14 -26.98
CA VAL A 241 5.18 -11.66 -25.61
C VAL A 241 5.21 -10.52 -24.60
N CYS A 242 6.01 -9.48 -24.85
CA CYS A 242 6.13 -8.33 -23.97
C CYS A 242 4.81 -7.58 -23.80
N ALA A 243 4.09 -7.36 -24.90
CA ALA A 243 2.77 -6.73 -24.88
C ALA A 243 1.76 -7.57 -24.06
N LYS A 244 1.66 -8.88 -24.34
CA LYS A 244 0.72 -9.76 -23.64
C LYS A 244 1.05 -9.96 -22.17
N TYR A 245 2.33 -10.02 -21.82
CA TYR A 245 2.75 -10.06 -20.43
C TYR A 245 2.31 -8.80 -19.67
N ASN A 246 2.46 -7.62 -20.27
CA ASN A 246 2.01 -6.37 -19.65
C ASN A 246 0.49 -6.36 -19.41
N ASP A 247 -0.29 -6.89 -20.34
CA ASP A 247 -1.74 -7.02 -20.18
C ASP A 247 -2.10 -8.01 -19.08
N ILE A 248 -1.41 -9.16 -19.00
CA ILE A 248 -1.56 -10.14 -17.92
C ILE A 248 -1.19 -9.49 -16.59
N ILE A 249 -0.07 -8.77 -16.49
CA ILE A 249 0.34 -7.98 -15.32
C ILE A 249 -0.68 -6.94 -14.89
N ARG A 250 -1.45 -6.37 -15.81
CA ARG A 250 -2.47 -5.37 -15.47
C ARG A 250 -3.80 -5.98 -15.06
N THR A 251 -4.16 -7.14 -15.60
CA THR A 251 -5.52 -7.70 -15.50
C THR A 251 -5.66 -8.90 -14.56
N TYR A 252 -4.63 -9.74 -14.45
CA TYR A 252 -4.75 -11.01 -13.75
C TYR A 252 -4.58 -10.86 -12.22
N SER A 253 -5.63 -11.14 -11.44
CA SER A 253 -5.64 -10.96 -9.98
C SER A 253 -5.04 -12.12 -9.18
N GLU A 254 -4.89 -13.30 -9.78
CA GLU A 254 -4.45 -14.57 -9.13
C GLU A 254 -2.96 -14.88 -9.35
N LYS A 255 -2.15 -13.84 -9.56
CA LYS A 255 -0.73 -14.00 -9.89
C LYS A 255 0.13 -14.54 -8.75
N PHE A 256 -0.29 -14.30 -7.52
CA PHE A 256 0.45 -14.73 -6.34
C PHE A 256 0.49 -16.25 -6.26
N GLU A 257 -0.62 -16.90 -6.60
CA GLU A 257 -0.77 -18.35 -6.63
C GLU A 257 0.17 -18.97 -7.67
N LEU A 258 0.23 -18.42 -8.90
CA LEU A 258 1.16 -18.86 -9.95
C LEU A 258 2.62 -18.74 -9.51
N PHE A 259 3.04 -17.58 -8.97
CA PHE A 259 4.42 -17.39 -8.53
C PHE A 259 4.80 -18.35 -7.41
N THR A 260 3.91 -18.51 -6.43
CA THR A 260 4.13 -19.43 -5.30
C THR A 260 4.27 -20.86 -5.79
N ARG A 261 3.41 -21.28 -6.75
CA ARG A 261 3.47 -22.61 -7.34
C ARG A 261 4.76 -22.84 -8.12
N VAL A 262 5.14 -21.91 -9.00
CA VAL A 262 6.39 -21.98 -9.78
C VAL A 262 7.59 -22.11 -8.85
N LEU A 263 7.67 -21.29 -7.79
CA LEU A 263 8.76 -21.33 -6.82
C LEU A 263 8.78 -22.66 -6.04
N TYR A 264 7.62 -23.16 -5.64
CA TYR A 264 7.48 -24.44 -4.94
C TYR A 264 7.93 -25.62 -5.82
N ASP A 265 7.42 -25.71 -7.04
CA ASP A 265 7.73 -26.77 -7.99
C ASP A 265 9.23 -26.74 -8.36
N TYR A 266 9.81 -25.55 -8.55
CA TYR A 266 11.24 -25.40 -8.81
C TYR A 266 12.13 -25.82 -7.63
N ASN A 267 11.70 -25.54 -6.40
CA ASN A 267 12.44 -25.95 -5.20
C ASN A 267 12.45 -27.48 -5.04
N LYS A 268 11.36 -28.15 -5.45
CA LYS A 268 11.28 -29.63 -5.48
C LYS A 268 11.95 -30.27 -6.69
N PHE A 269 12.24 -29.50 -7.74
CA PHE A 269 12.81 -30.01 -8.96
C PHE A 269 14.25 -30.50 -8.74
N GLU A 270 14.47 -31.80 -8.93
CA GLU A 270 15.79 -32.43 -8.91
C GLU A 270 16.47 -32.26 -10.26
N SER A 271 17.72 -31.81 -10.25
CA SER A 271 18.54 -31.65 -11.44
C SER A 271 20.01 -31.83 -11.10
N LYS A 272 20.78 -32.37 -12.06
CA LYS A 272 22.24 -32.41 -11.99
C LYS A 272 22.85 -31.04 -12.29
N ASN A 273 22.12 -30.19 -13.01
CA ASN A 273 22.53 -28.84 -13.37
C ASN A 273 22.38 -27.88 -12.19
N ARG A 274 23.09 -26.75 -12.25
CA ARG A 274 23.06 -25.72 -11.19
C ARG A 274 22.71 -24.36 -11.78
N ASN A 275 22.26 -23.44 -10.92
CA ASN A 275 22.03 -22.03 -11.28
C ASN A 275 21.13 -21.87 -12.53
N ARG A 276 21.60 -21.14 -13.55
CA ARG A 276 20.84 -20.78 -14.76
C ARG A 276 20.46 -22.02 -15.59
N GLU A 277 21.34 -23.01 -15.69
CA GLU A 277 21.06 -24.26 -16.40
C GLU A 277 19.93 -25.07 -15.75
N LYS A 278 19.87 -25.10 -14.41
CA LYS A 278 18.74 -25.71 -13.69
C LYS A 278 17.42 -25.01 -14.00
N ILE A 279 17.43 -23.67 -14.08
CA ILE A 279 16.25 -22.87 -14.44
C ILE A 279 15.78 -23.23 -15.85
N PHE A 280 16.68 -23.24 -16.83
CA PHE A 280 16.34 -23.58 -18.20
C PHE A 280 15.83 -25.00 -18.34
N GLU A 281 16.47 -25.96 -17.68
CA GLU A 281 16.00 -27.35 -17.68
C GLU A 281 14.60 -27.47 -17.07
N PHE A 282 14.35 -26.80 -15.95
CA PHE A 282 13.03 -26.78 -15.33
C PHE A 282 11.97 -26.22 -16.27
N ILE A 283 12.23 -25.06 -16.88
CA ILE A 283 11.31 -24.41 -17.80
C ILE A 283 11.00 -25.32 -18.98
N ASN A 284 12.02 -25.86 -19.64
CA ASN A 284 11.85 -26.72 -20.81
C ASN A 284 11.04 -27.98 -20.51
N LYS A 285 11.20 -28.55 -19.31
CA LYS A 285 10.48 -29.76 -18.89
C LYS A 285 9.07 -29.50 -18.35
N ASN A 286 8.80 -28.33 -17.76
CA ASN A 286 7.60 -28.12 -16.94
C ASN A 286 6.69 -26.98 -17.37
N TRP A 287 7.06 -26.16 -18.37
CA TRP A 287 6.26 -24.99 -18.78
C TRP A 287 4.79 -25.33 -19.06
N SER A 288 4.51 -26.47 -19.69
CA SER A 288 3.15 -26.88 -20.07
C SER A 288 2.22 -27.09 -18.87
N ASN A 289 2.77 -27.33 -17.67
CA ASN A 289 2.00 -27.55 -16.44
C ASN A 289 1.27 -26.29 -15.96
N TYR A 290 1.67 -25.12 -16.45
CA TYR A 290 1.14 -23.80 -16.06
C TYR A 290 0.17 -23.19 -17.09
N LYS A 291 -0.11 -23.89 -18.19
CA LYS A 291 -1.01 -23.39 -19.27
C LYS A 291 -2.37 -22.95 -18.73
N ASN A 292 -2.99 -23.79 -17.90
CA ASN A 292 -4.34 -23.56 -17.39
C ASN A 292 -4.42 -22.36 -16.45
N GLU A 293 -3.33 -22.00 -15.78
CA GLU A 293 -3.31 -20.88 -14.83
C GLU A 293 -3.36 -19.54 -15.57
N LEU A 294 -2.71 -19.42 -16.73
CA LEU A 294 -2.63 -18.16 -17.45
C LEU A 294 -3.87 -17.86 -18.33
N SER A 295 -4.84 -18.77 -18.42
CA SER A 295 -6.14 -18.60 -19.11
C SER A 295 -6.02 -17.87 -20.46
N LEU A 296 -5.01 -18.25 -21.26
CA LEU A 296 -4.65 -17.54 -22.48
C LEU A 296 -5.66 -17.85 -23.60
N VAL A 297 -6.70 -17.03 -23.71
CA VAL A 297 -7.71 -17.17 -24.78
C VAL A 297 -7.09 -16.80 -26.14
N ASN A 298 -7.17 -17.71 -27.13
CA ASN A 298 -6.86 -17.48 -28.55
C ASN A 298 -5.40 -17.11 -28.91
N ASN A 299 -4.39 -17.69 -28.24
CA ASN A 299 -2.99 -17.51 -28.64
C ASN A 299 -2.49 -18.61 -29.59
N CYS A 300 -1.65 -18.26 -30.56
CA CYS A 300 -0.87 -19.23 -31.35
C CYS A 300 -0.01 -20.09 -30.40
N GLY A 301 0.18 -21.37 -30.72
CA GLY A 301 0.86 -22.33 -29.83
C GLY A 301 2.29 -21.91 -29.46
N ASP A 302 3.01 -21.26 -30.37
CA ASP A 302 4.38 -20.80 -30.14
C ASP A 302 4.45 -19.58 -29.22
N LEU A 303 3.53 -18.62 -29.42
CA LEU A 303 3.39 -17.47 -28.54
C LEU A 303 2.98 -17.86 -27.12
N GLU A 304 2.03 -18.78 -26.99
CA GLU A 304 1.60 -19.29 -25.68
C GLU A 304 2.77 -19.91 -24.92
N LYS A 305 3.54 -20.77 -25.60
CA LYS A 305 4.73 -21.40 -25.05
C LYS A 305 5.77 -20.36 -24.62
N ALA A 306 6.13 -19.45 -25.52
CA ALA A 306 7.12 -18.41 -25.26
C ALA A 306 6.73 -17.57 -24.04
N LEU A 307 5.48 -17.12 -23.99
CA LEU A 307 4.93 -16.32 -22.89
C LEU A 307 5.03 -17.03 -21.54
N ILE A 308 4.61 -18.30 -21.47
CA ILE A 308 4.71 -19.09 -20.24
C ILE A 308 6.17 -19.25 -19.81
N GLN A 309 7.05 -19.57 -20.76
CA GLN A 309 8.47 -19.76 -20.51
C GLN A 309 9.13 -18.47 -19.97
N VAL A 310 8.79 -17.31 -20.53
CA VAL A 310 9.27 -15.98 -20.09
C VAL A 310 8.78 -15.64 -18.69
N ILE A 311 7.51 -15.90 -18.40
CA ILE A 311 6.92 -15.67 -17.07
C ILE A 311 7.65 -16.53 -16.02
N ILE A 312 7.78 -17.83 -16.26
CA ILE A 312 8.46 -18.75 -15.34
C ILE A 312 9.91 -18.31 -15.16
N TYR A 313 10.61 -17.97 -16.24
CA TYR A 313 11.98 -17.50 -16.17
C TYR A 313 12.10 -16.24 -15.32
N SER A 314 11.22 -15.25 -15.51
CA SER A 314 11.25 -14.03 -14.74
C SER A 314 11.06 -14.27 -13.24
N ILE A 315 10.11 -15.14 -12.88
CA ILE A 315 9.87 -15.56 -11.50
C ILE A 315 11.13 -16.21 -10.92
N LEU A 316 11.70 -17.18 -11.64
CA LEU A 316 12.85 -17.94 -11.16
C LEU A 316 14.13 -17.10 -11.11
N ASN A 317 14.34 -16.20 -12.06
CA ASN A 317 15.46 -15.28 -12.06
C ASN A 317 15.36 -14.30 -10.87
N GLY A 318 14.15 -13.79 -10.60
CA GLY A 318 13.83 -12.91 -9.48
C GLY A 318 13.68 -13.60 -8.12
N ARG A 319 13.73 -14.94 -8.03
CA ARG A 319 13.36 -15.71 -6.82
C ARG A 319 14.05 -15.26 -5.53
N ARG A 320 15.34 -14.87 -5.61
CA ARG A 320 16.11 -14.43 -4.43
C ARG A 320 15.57 -13.09 -3.92
N THR A 321 15.28 -12.17 -4.85
CA THR A 321 14.67 -10.87 -4.55
C THR A 321 13.26 -11.05 -3.99
N ILE A 322 12.44 -11.93 -4.59
CA ILE A 322 11.10 -12.25 -4.09
C ILE A 322 11.16 -12.76 -2.65
N ASN A 323 11.98 -13.78 -2.38
CA ASN A 323 12.10 -14.35 -1.03
C ASN A 323 12.54 -13.31 -0.01
N ARG A 324 13.52 -12.47 -0.36
CA ARG A 324 13.97 -11.38 0.50
C ARG A 324 12.87 -10.36 0.78
N ILE A 325 12.07 -9.98 -0.23
CA ILE A 325 10.92 -9.09 -0.03
C ILE A 325 9.95 -9.73 0.97
N LYS A 326 9.61 -11.01 0.78
CA LYS A 326 8.70 -11.76 1.66
C LYS A 326 9.22 -11.82 3.10
N GLU A 327 10.48 -12.16 3.28
CA GLU A 327 11.13 -12.22 4.59
C GLU A 327 11.08 -10.87 5.31
N ARG A 328 11.37 -9.77 4.61
CA ARG A 328 11.42 -8.43 5.22
C ARG A 328 10.06 -7.83 5.59
N VAL A 329 8.97 -8.44 5.14
CA VAL A 329 7.60 -7.99 5.42
C VAL A 329 6.79 -9.04 6.16
N ASN A 330 7.41 -10.16 6.56
CA ASN A 330 6.76 -11.31 7.20
C ASN A 330 5.57 -11.84 6.38
N LEU A 331 5.83 -12.25 5.11
CA LEU A 331 4.82 -12.79 4.18
C LEU A 331 4.99 -14.27 3.83
#